data_AF-W1X8U1-F1
#
_entry.id   AF-W1X8U1-F1
#
_cell.length_a   1.000
_cell.length_b   1.000
_cell.length_c   1.000
_cell.angle_alpha   90.00
_cell.angle_beta   90.00
_cell.angle_gamma   90.00
#
_symmetry.space_group_name_H-M   'P 1'
#
loop_
_entity.id
_entity.type
_entity.pdbx_description
1 polymer ?
#
loop_
_entity_poly.entity_id
_entity_poly.type
_entity_poly.pdbx_seq_one_letter_code
_entity_poly.pdbx_strand_id
1 'polypeptide(L)'
;MKRNTKIALIMMALSAMAMGSTSAFAHGGHGMWQQNAAPLTSEQQTAWQKIHNDFYAQSSALQQQLVTKRYEYNALLAANPPDSSKINAVAKEMENLRQSLDELRVKRDIAMAEAGIPR
;
A
#
# COMPACT_ATOMS: atom_id res chain seq x y z
N MET A 1 24.78 12.17 27.54
CA MET A 1 24.23 11.30 26.48
C MET A 1 23.53 10.11 27.14
N LYS A 2 22.24 9.88 26.85
CA LYS A 2 21.55 8.58 26.95
C LYS A 2 20.15 8.74 26.31
N ARG A 3 19.98 8.16 25.12
CA ARG A 3 18.72 8.10 24.35
C ARG A 3 18.00 6.80 24.72
N ASN A 4 16.77 6.86 25.22
CA ASN A 4 15.89 5.69 25.32
C ASN A 4 14.53 6.01 24.69
N THR A 5 14.40 5.56 23.45
CA THR A 5 13.25 5.55 22.56
C THR A 5 12.13 4.67 23.11
N LYS A 6 10.98 5.25 23.46
CA LYS A 6 9.68 4.55 23.56
C LYS A 6 8.55 5.52 23.21
N ILE A 7 8.40 5.81 21.91
CA ILE A 7 7.12 6.34 21.39
C ILE A 7 6.21 5.12 21.30
N ALA A 8 5.41 4.93 22.33
CA ALA A 8 4.39 3.90 22.37
C ALA A 8 3.10 4.44 21.74
N LEU A 9 2.53 3.60 20.86
CA LEU A 9 1.10 3.41 20.64
C LEU A 9 0.29 4.60 20.11
N ILE A 10 0.13 4.63 18.78
CA ILE A 10 -1.12 5.11 18.18
C ILE A 10 -1.92 3.87 17.77
N MET A 11 -2.89 3.53 18.61
CA MET A 11 -3.97 2.60 18.30
C MET A 11 -4.74 3.15 17.09
N MET A 12 -4.61 2.51 15.93
CA MET A 12 -5.52 2.77 14.82
C MET A 12 -6.74 1.87 15.01
N ALA A 13 -7.89 2.49 15.28
CA ALA A 13 -9.16 1.82 15.50
C ALA A 13 -9.48 0.93 14.29
N LEU A 14 -9.69 -0.35 14.58
CA LEU A 14 -10.14 -1.35 13.62
C LEU A 14 -11.64 -1.10 13.35
N SER A 15 -11.94 -0.20 12.41
CA SER A 15 -13.29 -0.10 11.86
C SER A 15 -13.54 -1.34 11.01
N ALA A 16 -14.39 -2.24 11.51
CA ALA A 16 -14.86 -3.41 10.80
C ALA A 16 -15.48 -3.00 9.45
N MET A 17 -14.73 -3.20 8.37
CA MET A 17 -15.31 -3.17 7.04
C MET A 17 -15.95 -4.54 6.80
N ALA A 18 -17.27 -4.51 6.65
CA ALA A 18 -18.12 -5.66 6.42
C ALA A 18 -17.59 -6.52 5.27
N MET A 19 -17.46 -7.82 5.52
CA MET A 19 -17.31 -8.85 4.50
C MET A 19 -18.53 -8.75 3.57
N GLY A 20 -18.29 -8.45 2.30
CA GLY A 20 -19.37 -8.23 1.36
C GLY A 20 -18.92 -8.00 -0.06
N SER A 21 -18.16 -8.94 -0.63
CA SER A 21 -18.14 -9.11 -2.09
C SER A 21 -17.80 -10.54 -2.45
N THR A 22 -18.85 -11.36 -2.58
CA THR A 22 -18.84 -12.48 -3.52
C THR A 22 -18.39 -11.95 -4.88
N SER A 23 -17.12 -12.14 -5.22
CA SER A 23 -16.62 -11.85 -6.56
C SER A 23 -17.13 -12.97 -7.45
N ALA A 24 -18.25 -12.71 -8.13
CA ALA A 24 -18.68 -13.52 -9.25
C ALA A 24 -17.53 -13.61 -10.26
N PHE A 25 -17.20 -14.84 -10.66
CA PHE A 25 -16.20 -15.16 -11.66
C PHE A 25 -16.40 -14.32 -12.92
N ALA A 26 -15.50 -13.37 -13.17
CA ALA A 26 -15.29 -12.79 -14.49
C ALA A 26 -13.91 -13.24 -14.99
N HIS A 27 -13.92 -14.31 -15.78
CA HIS A 27 -12.79 -14.68 -16.64
C HIS A 27 -12.50 -13.54 -17.62
N GLY A 28 -11.22 -13.20 -17.81
CA GLY A 28 -10.78 -12.45 -18.99
C GLY A 28 -9.90 -11.23 -18.68
N GLY A 29 -8.66 -11.46 -18.26
CA GLY A 29 -7.63 -10.44 -18.24
C GLY A 29 -6.28 -11.09 -18.52
N HIS A 30 -5.94 -11.25 -19.80
CA HIS A 30 -4.55 -11.54 -20.17
C HIS A 30 -3.71 -10.31 -19.84
N GLY A 31 -3.18 -10.30 -18.61
CA GLY A 31 -2.13 -9.38 -18.21
C GLY A 31 -0.96 -9.51 -19.18
N MET A 32 -0.39 -8.38 -19.57
CA MET A 32 0.80 -8.28 -20.41
C MET A 32 2.00 -8.87 -19.66
N TRP A 33 2.10 -10.19 -19.61
CA TRP A 33 3.26 -10.90 -19.09
C TRP A 33 4.39 -10.77 -20.11
N GLN A 34 5.58 -10.44 -19.62
CA GLN A 34 6.79 -10.18 -20.41
C GLN A 34 6.91 -11.18 -21.57
N GLN A 35 7.07 -10.68 -22.80
CA GLN A 35 7.13 -11.45 -24.05
C GLN A 35 8.19 -12.58 -24.07
N ASN A 36 9.06 -12.67 -23.07
CA ASN A 36 10.13 -13.66 -22.96
C ASN A 36 10.06 -14.54 -21.69
N ALA A 37 9.02 -14.42 -20.87
CA ALA A 37 8.81 -15.28 -19.70
C ALA A 37 7.97 -16.51 -20.09
N ALA A 38 8.32 -17.68 -19.52
CA ALA A 38 7.46 -18.86 -19.64
C ALA A 38 6.04 -18.51 -19.13
N PRO A 39 4.98 -18.94 -19.84
CA PRO A 39 3.61 -18.65 -19.40
C PRO A 39 3.39 -19.26 -18.01
N LEU A 40 2.69 -18.52 -17.14
CA LEU A 40 2.33 -19.00 -15.80
C LEU A 40 1.46 -20.25 -15.90
N THR A 41 1.63 -21.18 -14.96
CA THR A 41 0.67 -22.27 -14.78
C THR A 41 -0.67 -21.72 -14.30
N SER A 42 -1.76 -22.48 -14.48
CA SER A 42 -3.09 -22.07 -13.99
C SER A 42 -3.10 -21.83 -12.46
N GLU A 43 -2.34 -22.64 -11.71
CA GLU A 43 -2.14 -22.48 -10.27
C GLU A 43 -1.42 -21.17 -9.95
N GLN A 44 -0.34 -20.86 -10.67
CA GLN A 44 0.39 -19.59 -10.54
C GLN A 44 -0.48 -18.39 -10.90
N GLN A 45 -1.33 -18.50 -11.92
CA GLN A 45 -2.26 -17.44 -12.29
C GLN A 45 -3.30 -17.17 -11.18
N THR A 46 -3.81 -18.23 -10.55
CA THR A 46 -4.76 -18.11 -9.43
C THR A 46 -4.09 -17.48 -8.21
N ALA A 47 -2.89 -17.94 -7.86
CA ALA A 47 -2.10 -17.37 -6.79
C ALA A 47 -1.75 -15.90 -7.06
N TRP A 48 -1.39 -15.57 -8.30
CA TRP A 48 -1.10 -14.20 -8.73
C TRP A 48 -2.29 -13.25 -8.49
N GLN A 49 -3.48 -13.64 -8.95
CA GLN A 49 -4.70 -12.86 -8.79
C GLN A 49 -5.01 -12.63 -7.32
N LYS A 50 -4.91 -13.68 -6.50
CA LYS A 50 -5.13 -13.56 -5.06
C LYS A 50 -4.15 -12.59 -4.41
N ILE A 51 -2.84 -12.74 -4.69
CA ILE A 51 -1.79 -11.88 -4.12
C ILE A 51 -2.03 -10.41 -4.51
N HIS A 52 -2.40 -10.14 -5.76
CA HIS A 52 -2.68 -8.78 -6.23
C HIS A 52 -3.94 -8.18 -5.60
N ASN A 53 -5.02 -8.97 -5.50
CA ASN A 53 -6.25 -8.55 -4.86
C ASN A 53 -6.03 -8.23 -3.38
N ASP A 54 -5.29 -9.10 -2.66
CA ASP A 54 -4.97 -8.91 -1.25
C ASP A 54 -4.11 -7.65 -1.04
N PHE A 55 -3.10 -7.43 -1.88
CA PHE A 55 -2.29 -6.22 -1.85
C PHE A 55 -3.14 -4.97 -2.11
N TYR A 56 -4.03 -4.99 -3.10
CA TYR A 56 -4.90 -3.86 -3.41
C TYR A 56 -5.86 -3.55 -2.25
N ALA A 57 -6.51 -4.58 -1.69
CA ALA A 57 -7.40 -4.43 -0.54
C ALA A 57 -6.68 -3.79 0.65
N GLN A 58 -5.45 -4.22 0.95
CA GLN A 58 -4.66 -3.71 2.06
C GLN A 58 -4.04 -2.33 1.81
N SER A 59 -3.70 -1.99 0.55
CA SER A 59 -2.99 -0.74 0.23
C SER A 59 -3.90 0.42 -0.17
N SER A 60 -5.15 0.17 -0.58
CA SER A 60 -6.06 1.21 -1.10
C SER A 60 -6.26 2.38 -0.14
N ALA A 61 -6.57 2.10 1.14
CA ALA A 61 -6.76 3.14 2.15
C ALA A 61 -5.48 3.96 2.41
N LEU A 62 -4.32 3.31 2.46
CA LEU A 62 -3.03 3.99 2.65
C LEU A 62 -2.68 4.89 1.45
N GLN A 63 -2.97 4.44 0.23
CA GLN A 63 -2.78 5.25 -0.98
C GLN A 63 -3.70 6.49 -0.97
N GLN A 64 -4.97 6.32 -0.59
CA GLN A 64 -5.91 7.43 -0.44
C GLN A 64 -5.43 8.44 0.62
N GLN A 65 -5.01 7.96 1.79
CA GLN A 65 -4.46 8.81 2.84
C GLN A 65 -3.21 9.58 2.37
N LEU A 66 -2.32 8.93 1.61
CA LEU A 66 -1.13 9.59 1.08
C LEU A 66 -1.49 10.71 0.08
N VAL A 67 -2.51 10.49 -0.76
CA VAL A 67 -3.04 11.51 -1.68
C VAL A 67 -3.61 12.69 -0.89
N THR A 68 -4.46 12.42 0.11
CA THR A 68 -5.03 13.47 0.98
C THR A 68 -3.93 14.28 1.66
N LYS A 69 -2.92 13.63 2.25
CA LYS A 69 -1.81 14.31 2.92
C LYS A 69 -0.96 15.13 1.95
N ARG A 70 -0.84 14.71 0.69
CA ARG A 70 -0.17 15.50 -0.35
C ARG A 70 -0.93 16.78 -0.69
N TYR A 71 -2.27 16.74 -0.72
CA TYR A 71 -3.07 17.95 -0.88
C TYR A 71 -2.93 18.89 0.32
N GLU A 72 -2.98 18.36 1.55
CA GLU A 72 -2.77 19.13 2.78
C GLU A 72 -1.40 19.80 2.79
N TYR A 73 -0.34 19.05 2.47
CA TYR A 73 1.02 19.55 2.36
C TYR A 73 1.13 20.72 1.36
N ASN A 74 0.54 20.56 0.17
CA ASN A 74 0.56 21.61 -0.86
C ASN A 74 -0.26 22.85 -0.43
N ALA A 75 -1.39 22.67 0.26
CA ALA A 75 -2.17 23.78 0.80
C ALA A 75 -1.39 24.57 1.86
N LEU A 76 -0.66 23.88 2.74
CA LEU A 76 0.19 24.50 3.75
C LEU A 76 1.37 25.26 3.13
N LEU A 77 1.96 24.75 2.05
CA LEU A 77 3.00 25.47 1.29
C LEU A 77 2.49 26.74 0.60
N ALA A 78 1.22 26.73 0.16
CA ALA A 78 0.61 27.88 -0.49
C ALA A 78 0.09 28.96 0.48
N ALA A 79 0.04 28.65 1.79
CA ALA A 79 -0.37 29.60 2.81
C ALA A 79 0.67 30.74 2.98
N ASN A 80 0.20 31.93 3.39
CA ASN A 80 1.06 33.09 3.61
C ASN A 80 0.82 33.72 5.01
N PRO A 81 1.83 33.71 5.92
CA PRO A 81 3.11 33.02 5.77
C PRO A 81 2.95 31.48 5.86
N PRO A 82 3.85 30.69 5.24
CA PRO A 82 3.86 29.25 5.42
C PRO A 82 4.16 28.84 6.87
N ASP A 83 3.40 27.87 7.39
CA ASP A 83 3.62 27.29 8.72
C ASP A 83 4.58 26.11 8.63
N SER A 84 5.87 26.38 8.82
CA SER A 84 6.94 25.38 8.69
C SER A 84 6.79 24.20 9.65
N SER A 85 6.20 24.41 10.84
CA SER A 85 5.97 23.34 11.82
C SER A 85 4.94 22.35 11.29
N LYS A 86 3.81 22.85 10.77
CA LYS A 86 2.76 21.99 10.18
C LYS A 86 3.22 21.29 8.91
N ILE A 87 3.96 21.99 8.05
CA ILE A 87 4.53 21.41 6.83
C ILE A 87 5.43 20.21 7.17
N ASN A 88 6.33 20.36 8.13
CA ASN A 88 7.23 19.28 8.56
C ASN A 88 6.46 18.13 9.22
N ALA A 89 5.41 18.41 9.99
CA ALA A 89 4.57 17.37 10.58
C ALA A 89 3.87 16.54 9.50
N VAL A 90 3.21 17.17 8.52
CA VAL A 90 2.54 16.48 7.41
C VAL A 90 3.54 15.71 6.55
N ALA A 91 4.73 16.26 6.30
CA ALA A 91 5.79 15.56 5.57
C ALA A 91 6.19 14.24 6.27
N LYS A 92 6.30 14.25 7.59
CA LYS A 92 6.62 13.06 8.39
C LYS A 92 5.49 12.03 8.38
N GLU A 93 4.23 12.48 8.40
CA GLU A 93 3.08 11.58 8.24
C GLU A 93 3.08 10.92 6.87
N MET A 94 3.39 11.66 5.80
CA MET A 94 3.52 11.11 4.45
C MET A 94 4.67 10.10 4.34
N GLU A 95 5.79 10.32 5.01
CA GLU A 95 6.90 9.37 5.10
C GLU A 95 6.46 8.05 5.75
N ASN A 96 5.79 8.12 6.89
CA ASN A 96 5.26 6.94 7.58
C ASN A 96 4.27 6.16 6.70
N LEU A 97 3.36 6.85 5.99
CA LEU A 97 2.41 6.22 5.08
C LEU A 97 3.12 5.50 3.91
N ARG A 98 4.18 6.10 3.36
CA ARG A 98 4.98 5.48 2.30
C ARG A 98 5.71 4.24 2.81
N GLN A 99 6.29 4.31 4.01
CA GLN A 99 6.92 3.16 4.64
C GLN A 99 5.94 1.99 4.79
N SER A 100 4.72 2.23 5.28
CA SER A 100 3.68 1.20 5.38
C SER A 100 3.31 0.60 4.01
N LEU A 101 3.24 1.43 2.96
CA LEU A 101 3.00 0.94 1.60
C LEU A 101 4.16 0.09 1.08
N ASP A 102 5.40 0.46 1.37
CA ASP A 102 6.59 -0.29 0.98
C ASP A 102 6.63 -1.65 1.69
N GLU A 103 6.27 -1.71 2.97
CA GLU A 103 6.13 -2.98 3.69
C GLU A 103 5.10 -3.91 3.04
N LEU A 104 3.96 -3.37 2.57
CA LEU A 104 2.98 -4.18 1.83
C LEU A 104 3.51 -4.65 0.47
N ARG A 105 4.29 -3.83 -0.23
CA ARG A 105 4.93 -4.22 -1.51
C ARG A 105 5.93 -5.35 -1.29
N VAL A 106 6.76 -5.24 -0.26
CA VAL A 106 7.72 -6.30 0.11
C VAL A 106 6.99 -7.61 0.44
N LYS A 107 5.90 -7.56 1.22
CA LYS A 107 5.08 -8.75 1.52
C LYS A 107 4.51 -9.40 0.26
N ARG A 108 3.98 -8.59 -0.66
CA ARG A 108 3.50 -9.06 -1.96
C ARG A 108 4.61 -9.72 -2.77
N ASP A 109 5.79 -9.11 -2.83
CA ASP A 109 6.92 -9.60 -3.60
C ASP A 109 7.49 -10.92 -3.03
N ILE A 110 7.49 -11.06 -1.71
CA ILE A 110 7.82 -12.33 -1.03
C ILE A 110 6.79 -13.40 -1.40
N ALA A 111 5.48 -13.11 -1.29
CA ALA A 111 4.43 -14.06 -1.63
C ALA A 111 4.50 -14.52 -3.10
N MET A 112 4.83 -13.60 -4.01
CA MET A 112 5.08 -13.91 -5.43
C MET A 112 6.27 -14.84 -5.60
N ALA A 113 7.37 -14.59 -4.88
CA ALA A 113 8.55 -15.44 -4.90
C ALA A 113 8.26 -16.86 -4.41
N GLU A 114 7.56 -16.98 -3.29
CA GLU A 114 7.18 -18.26 -2.67
C GLU A 114 6.24 -19.08 -3.56
N ALA A 115 5.36 -18.40 -4.33
CA ALA A 115 4.50 -19.03 -5.33
C ALA A 115 5.23 -19.37 -6.65
N GLY A 116 6.53 -19.09 -6.76
CA GLY A 116 7.31 -19.30 -7.98
C GLY A 116 6.88 -18.40 -9.14
N ILE A 117 6.19 -17.29 -8.86
CA ILE A 117 5.70 -16.36 -9.87
C ILE A 117 6.78 -15.30 -10.13
N PRO A 118 7.17 -15.06 -11.41
CA PRO A 118 8.05 -13.95 -11.77
C PRO A 118 7.52 -12.61 -11.25
N ARG A 119 8.41 -11.80 -10.67
CA ARG A 119 8.12 -10.48 -10.10
C ARG A 119 8.34 -9.37 -11.12
#